data_AF-A0A0A2BJY1-F1
#
_entry.id   AF-A0A0A2BJY1-F1
#
_cell.length_a   1.000
_cell.length_b   1.000
_cell.length_c   1.000
_cell.angle_alpha   90.00
_cell.angle_beta   90.00
_cell.angle_gamma   90.00
#
_symmetry.space_group_name_H-M   'P 1'
#
loop_
_entity.id
_entity.type
_entity.pdbx_description
1 polymer ?
#
loop_
_entity_poly.entity_id
_entity_poly.type
_entity_poly.pdbx_seq_one_letter_code
_entity_poly.pdbx_strand_id
1 'polypeptide(L)'
;MSDIENSQISEPLKDESLSLSEVGSSIKNSRESQNLSTKELAEMLKIGEEQLIAVEQGQAELLPEKVFVKAMIRRISEKLGIEVKLGDESPITNDSTKTEEVKKKESNIIDKKIVAVASITSLSILTLLLGISLPSIIINSFYSKEKTNPNPTTPSTELNNQSPFKLDSSLNPELTN
;
A
#
# COMPACT_ATOMS: atom_id res chain seq x y z
N MET A 1 -45.90 30.92 43.30
CA MET A 1 -44.71 31.58 42.73
C MET A 1 -43.94 30.50 42.01
N SER A 2 -44.02 30.53 40.69
CA SER A 2 -43.68 29.45 39.77
C SER A 2 -42.43 29.85 39.02
N ASP A 3 -41.26 29.61 39.59
CA ASP A 3 -40.01 30.04 38.95
C ASP A 3 -38.92 28.99 39.21
N ILE A 4 -38.93 27.90 38.44
CA ILE A 4 -37.69 27.23 38.03
C ILE A 4 -37.82 26.92 36.55
N GLU A 5 -37.52 27.95 35.77
CA GLU A 5 -37.08 27.90 34.40
C GLU A 5 -35.82 27.02 34.31
N ASN A 6 -36.00 25.74 33.96
CA ASN A 6 -34.89 24.88 33.55
C ASN A 6 -34.87 24.83 32.03
N SER A 7 -34.53 25.96 31.41
CA SER A 7 -34.19 26.04 30.00
C SER A 7 -32.86 25.34 29.82
N GLN A 8 -32.92 24.13 29.26
CA GLN A 8 -31.77 23.44 28.67
C GLN A 8 -31.26 24.29 27.49
N ILE A 9 -30.42 25.28 27.79
CA ILE A 9 -29.64 26.00 26.80
C ILE A 9 -28.59 24.99 26.33
N SER A 10 -28.88 24.29 25.23
CA SER A 10 -27.88 23.58 24.45
C SER A 10 -26.82 24.60 24.04
N GLU A 11 -25.61 24.48 24.60
CA GLU A 11 -24.44 25.27 24.21
C GLU A 11 -24.34 25.30 22.68
N PRO A 12 -24.13 26.47 22.06
CA PRO A 12 -23.85 26.52 20.63
C PRO A 12 -22.57 25.73 20.40
N LEU A 13 -22.62 24.77 19.46
CA LEU A 13 -21.50 23.97 19.00
C LEU A 13 -20.31 24.91 18.74
N LYS A 14 -19.35 24.94 19.67
CA LYS A 14 -18.09 25.66 19.49
C LYS A 14 -17.45 25.07 18.24
N ASP A 15 -17.19 25.94 17.27
CA ASP A 15 -16.39 25.62 16.09
C ASP A 15 -15.05 25.11 16.61
N GLU A 16 -14.90 23.78 16.69
CA GLU A 16 -13.77 23.13 17.33
C GLU A 16 -12.57 23.24 16.38
N SER A 17 -11.91 24.39 16.45
CA SER A 17 -10.77 24.67 15.60
C SER A 17 -9.54 23.97 16.17
N LEU A 18 -8.99 23.02 15.40
CA LEU A 18 -7.93 22.11 15.85
C LEU A 18 -6.53 22.67 15.53
N SER A 19 -5.53 22.23 16.28
CA SER A 19 -4.13 22.44 15.93
C SER A 19 -3.76 21.66 14.65
N LEU A 20 -2.65 22.04 13.99
CA LEU A 20 -2.23 21.37 12.76
C LEU A 20 -1.97 19.86 12.96
N SER A 21 -1.39 19.48 14.10
CA SER A 21 -1.12 18.07 14.42
C SER A 21 -2.40 17.25 14.61
N GLU A 22 -3.43 17.82 15.23
CA GLU A 22 -4.72 17.17 15.44
C GLU A 22 -5.50 17.01 14.13
N VAL A 23 -5.45 18.05 13.27
CA VAL A 23 -5.99 17.98 11.90
C VAL A 23 -5.27 16.89 11.11
N GLY A 24 -3.93 16.90 11.12
CA GLY A 24 -3.10 15.93 10.42
C GLY A 24 -3.41 14.49 10.82
N SER A 25 -3.53 14.24 12.12
CA SER A 25 -3.89 12.93 12.68
C SER A 25 -5.27 12.49 12.21
N SER A 26 -6.25 13.39 12.22
CA SER A 26 -7.62 13.11 11.77
C SER A 26 -7.69 12.78 10.27
N ILE A 27 -6.95 13.52 9.45
CA ILE A 27 -6.81 13.27 8.01
C ILE A 27 -6.17 11.91 7.75
N LYS A 28 -5.04 11.63 8.42
CA LYS A 28 -4.32 10.36 8.28
C LYS A 28 -5.19 9.17 8.64
N ASN A 29 -5.86 9.23 9.78
CA ASN A 29 -6.72 8.15 10.26
C ASN A 29 -7.88 7.89 9.28
N SER A 30 -8.51 8.96 8.76
CA SER A 30 -9.58 8.82 7.78
C SER A 30 -9.09 8.25 6.45
N ARG A 31 -7.95 8.72 5.93
CA ARG A 31 -7.31 8.16 4.74
C ARG A 31 -7.03 6.67 4.88
N GLU A 32 -6.41 6.28 6.00
CA GLU A 32 -6.06 4.88 6.28
C GLU A 32 -7.31 3.99 6.46
N SER A 33 -8.37 4.51 7.08
CA SER A 33 -9.66 3.80 7.18
C SER A 33 -10.30 3.48 5.82
N GLN A 34 -9.98 4.27 4.80
CA GLN A 34 -10.44 4.09 3.42
C GLN A 34 -9.45 3.27 2.58
N ASN A 35 -8.38 2.74 3.18
CA ASN A 35 -7.29 2.00 2.50
C ASN A 35 -6.60 2.79 1.38
N LEU A 36 -6.55 4.12 1.49
CA LEU A 36 -5.87 4.98 0.53
C LEU A 36 -4.41 5.17 0.96
N SER A 37 -3.47 5.04 0.03
CA SER A 37 -2.09 5.51 0.24
C SER A 37 -2.01 7.04 0.18
N THR A 38 -0.97 7.61 0.78
CA THR A 38 -0.72 9.05 0.73
C THR A 38 -0.59 9.54 -0.72
N LYS A 39 0.15 8.81 -1.56
CA LYS A 39 0.30 9.09 -2.98
C LYS A 39 -1.05 9.13 -3.72
N GLU A 40 -1.91 8.12 -3.52
CA GLU A 40 -3.22 8.07 -4.18
C GLU A 40 -4.09 9.28 -3.81
N LEU A 41 -4.18 9.62 -2.52
CA LEU A 41 -4.96 10.78 -2.08
C LEU A 41 -4.39 12.10 -2.63
N ALA A 42 -3.07 12.24 -2.65
CA ALA A 42 -2.39 13.40 -3.21
C ALA A 42 -2.68 13.56 -4.71
N GLU A 43 -2.63 12.46 -5.48
CA GLU A 43 -2.98 12.43 -6.91
C GLU A 43 -4.45 12.82 -7.15
N MET A 44 -5.38 12.27 -6.36
CA MET A 44 -6.80 12.62 -6.45
C MET A 44 -7.06 14.11 -6.21
N LEU A 45 -6.29 14.72 -5.30
CA LEU A 45 -6.43 16.13 -4.91
C LEU A 45 -5.57 17.07 -5.76
N LYS A 46 -4.67 16.53 -6.59
CA LYS A 46 -3.66 17.28 -7.36
C LYS A 46 -2.80 18.18 -6.47
N ILE A 47 -2.36 17.64 -5.34
CA ILE A 47 -1.38 18.26 -4.43
C ILE A 47 -0.10 17.43 -4.41
N GLY A 48 1.00 18.01 -3.94
CA GLY A 48 2.25 17.25 -3.77
C GLY A 48 2.12 16.21 -2.67
N GLU A 49 2.65 15.00 -2.90
CA GLU A 49 2.68 13.94 -1.87
C GLU A 49 3.37 14.43 -0.59
N GLU A 50 4.50 15.14 -0.73
CA GLU A 50 5.24 15.76 0.39
C GLU A 50 4.38 16.75 1.19
N GLN A 51 3.49 17.50 0.54
CA GLN A 51 2.60 18.44 1.24
C GLN A 51 1.54 17.70 2.04
N LEU A 52 0.98 16.62 1.50
CA LEU A 52 0.03 15.80 2.25
C LEU A 52 0.72 15.12 3.43
N ILE A 53 1.95 14.63 3.26
CA ILE A 53 2.78 14.10 4.35
C ILE A 53 2.99 15.18 5.43
N ALA A 54 3.39 16.38 5.05
CA ALA A 54 3.60 17.48 5.98
C ALA A 54 2.32 17.87 6.74
N VAL A 55 1.16 17.85 6.08
CA VAL A 55 -0.15 18.04 6.75
C VAL A 55 -0.41 16.91 7.75
N GLU A 56 -0.28 15.64 7.33
CA GLU A 56 -0.55 14.48 8.19
C GLU A 56 0.38 14.40 9.41
N GLN A 57 1.62 14.88 9.27
CA GLN A 57 2.63 14.87 10.32
C GLN A 57 2.67 16.18 11.14
N GLY A 58 1.89 17.20 10.76
CA GLY A 58 1.85 18.48 11.45
C GLY A 58 3.11 19.35 11.28
N GLN A 59 3.87 19.15 10.20
CA GLN A 59 5.14 19.85 9.91
C GLN A 59 4.87 21.19 9.22
N ALA A 60 4.56 22.19 10.03
CA ALA A 60 4.18 23.53 9.56
C ALA A 60 5.23 24.20 8.68
N GLU A 61 6.51 23.95 8.96
CA GLU A 61 7.68 24.49 8.27
C GLU A 61 7.84 23.99 6.83
N LEU A 62 7.22 22.86 6.48
CA LEU A 62 7.23 22.29 5.13
C LEU A 62 5.98 22.65 4.32
N LEU A 63 5.04 23.37 4.94
CA LEU A 63 3.78 23.74 4.30
C LEU A 63 3.87 25.13 3.66
N PRO A 64 2.99 25.45 2.68
CA PRO A 64 2.81 26.81 2.18
C PRO A 64 2.24 27.77 3.23
N GLU A 65 1.95 29.02 2.85
CA GLU A 65 1.33 29.99 3.77
C GLU A 65 -0.01 29.47 4.33
N LYS A 66 -0.31 29.90 5.55
CA LYS A 66 -1.48 29.45 6.33
C LYS A 66 -2.80 29.48 5.56
N VAL A 67 -3.03 30.51 4.73
CA VAL A 67 -4.24 30.64 3.91
C VAL A 67 -4.39 29.50 2.90
N PHE A 68 -3.29 29.07 2.28
CA PHE A 68 -3.27 27.93 1.36
C PHE A 68 -3.45 26.62 2.12
N VAL A 69 -2.83 26.48 3.30
CA VAL A 69 -2.99 25.28 4.14
C VAL A 69 -4.44 25.09 4.57
N LYS A 70 -5.14 26.15 4.97
CA LYS A 70 -6.57 26.09 5.30
C LYS A 70 -7.41 25.60 4.13
N ALA A 71 -7.18 26.13 2.93
CA ALA A 71 -7.88 25.69 1.73
C ALA A 71 -7.55 24.23 1.37
N MET A 72 -6.30 23.81 1.58
CA MET A 72 -5.84 22.44 1.34
C MET A 72 -6.51 21.46 2.31
N ILE A 73 -6.49 21.76 3.61
CA ILE A 73 -7.16 20.96 4.65
C ILE A 73 -8.64 20.82 4.31
N ARG A 74 -9.33 21.92 4.00
CA ARG A 74 -10.73 21.88 3.59
C ARG A 74 -10.98 20.91 2.44
N ARG A 75 -10.17 20.97 1.37
CA ARG A 75 -10.29 20.08 0.21
C ARG A 75 -10.05 18.62 0.57
N ILE A 76 -9.08 18.35 1.45
CA ILE A 76 -8.79 17.00 1.95
C ILE A 76 -9.99 16.48 2.76
N SER A 77 -10.51 17.28 3.69
CA SER A 77 -11.67 16.98 4.51
C SER A 77 -12.91 16.66 3.67
N GLU A 78 -13.20 17.50 2.68
CA GLU A 78 -14.29 17.29 1.71
C GLU A 78 -14.09 15.98 0.92
N LYS A 79 -12.85 15.67 0.51
CA LYS A 79 -12.53 14.45 -0.25
C LYS A 79 -12.69 13.19 0.59
N LEU A 80 -12.35 13.26 1.88
CA LEU A 80 -12.44 12.15 2.83
C LEU A 80 -13.80 12.06 3.54
N GLY A 81 -14.69 13.03 3.37
CA GLY A 81 -16.00 13.07 4.01
C GLY A 81 -15.95 13.31 5.53
N ILE A 82 -14.92 14.02 6.01
CA ILE A 82 -14.75 14.39 7.42
C ILE A 82 -14.88 15.90 7.59
N GLU A 83 -15.26 16.37 8.77
CA GLU A 83 -15.26 17.80 9.11
C GLU A 83 -14.11 18.09 10.07
N VAL A 84 -13.02 18.67 9.55
CA VAL A 84 -11.89 19.15 10.37
C VAL A 84 -11.48 20.53 9.90
N LYS A 85 -11.17 21.43 10.83
CA LYS A 85 -10.82 22.83 10.56
C LYS A 85 -9.57 23.21 11.32
N LEU A 86 -8.67 23.92 10.66
CA LEU A 86 -7.43 24.43 11.25
C LEU A 86 -7.70 25.75 12.00
N GLY A 87 -7.26 25.82 13.26
CA GLY A 87 -7.37 27.02 14.10
C GLY A 87 -6.58 28.23 13.62
N ASP A 88 -7.15 29.41 13.88
CA ASP A 88 -6.57 30.71 13.54
C ASP A 88 -5.28 31.03 14.30
N GLU A 89 -5.04 30.36 15.43
CA GLU A 89 -3.82 30.52 16.23
C GLU A 89 -2.73 29.49 15.89
N SER A 90 -3.02 28.48 15.05
CA SER A 90 -2.04 27.44 14.71
C SER A 90 -0.76 28.05 14.08
N PRO A 91 0.44 27.76 14.62
CA PRO A 91 1.69 28.33 14.16
C PRO A 91 2.07 27.72 12.80
N ILE A 92 1.76 28.43 11.73
CA ILE A 92 2.29 28.18 10.39
C ILE A 92 3.09 29.42 10.01
N THR A 93 4.35 29.44 10.43
CA THR A 93 5.26 30.59 10.26
C THR A 93 6.26 30.29 9.17
N ASN A 94 5.99 30.79 7.96
CA ASN A 94 6.94 30.75 6.87
C ASN A 94 7.27 32.19 6.50
N ASP A 95 8.28 32.76 7.16
CA ASP A 95 8.90 33.99 6.68
C ASP A 95 9.66 33.66 5.38
N SER A 96 8.92 33.72 4.26
CA SER A 96 9.48 33.67 2.92
C SER A 96 9.66 35.09 2.39
N THR A 97 10.44 35.90 3.11
CA THR A 97 11.22 36.96 2.45
C THR A 97 12.41 36.31 1.74
N LYS A 98 12.18 35.78 0.54
CA LYS A 98 13.27 35.48 -0.41
C LYS A 98 13.05 36.20 -1.73
N THR A 99 13.41 37.47 -1.72
CA THR A 99 14.21 38.02 -2.83
C THR A 99 15.42 37.12 -2.99
N GLU A 100 15.55 36.44 -4.13
CA GLU A 100 16.84 36.15 -4.77
C GLU A 100 16.60 35.45 -6.10
N GLU A 101 16.46 36.29 -7.12
CA GLU A 101 16.85 35.94 -8.48
C GLU A 101 18.36 35.64 -8.53
N VAL A 102 18.70 34.53 -9.20
CA VAL A 102 19.97 34.26 -9.89
C VAL A 102 21.25 34.14 -9.03
N LYS A 103 21.70 32.89 -8.80
CA LYS A 103 23.01 32.43 -9.33
C LYS A 103 23.20 30.91 -9.31
N LYS A 104 23.33 30.35 -10.50
CA LYS A 104 23.99 29.08 -10.80
C LYS A 104 25.46 29.15 -10.39
N LYS A 105 25.92 28.24 -9.52
CA LYS A 105 27.32 27.74 -9.55
C LYS A 105 27.44 26.38 -8.85
N GLU A 106 27.93 25.41 -9.61
CA GLU A 106 28.44 24.13 -9.14
C GLU A 106 29.58 24.33 -8.12
N SER A 107 29.63 23.48 -7.10
CA SER A 107 30.88 22.86 -6.66
C SER A 107 30.62 21.64 -5.77
N ASN A 108 31.25 20.53 -6.17
CA ASN A 108 31.38 19.28 -5.44
C ASN A 108 32.09 19.43 -4.08
N ILE A 109 32.20 18.29 -3.38
CA ILE A 109 33.04 17.94 -2.21
C ILE A 109 32.23 17.89 -0.90
N ILE A 110 31.61 16.75 -0.56
CA ILE A 110 32.15 15.55 0.12
C ILE A 110 32.23 15.71 1.66
N ASP A 111 31.68 14.70 2.33
CA ASP A 111 31.86 14.26 3.72
C ASP A 111 31.19 15.01 4.88
N LYS A 112 30.00 14.51 5.24
CA LYS A 112 29.80 14.01 6.61
C LYS A 112 28.84 12.82 6.64
N LYS A 113 29.39 11.62 6.75
CA LYS A 113 28.69 10.46 7.29
C LYS A 113 28.20 10.80 8.70
N ILE A 114 26.89 10.88 8.90
CA ILE A 114 26.29 10.53 10.18
C ILE A 114 25.40 9.33 9.91
N VAL A 115 26.00 8.16 10.11
CA VAL A 115 25.29 6.92 10.36
C VAL A 115 24.62 7.09 11.73
N ALA A 116 23.30 7.25 11.74
CA ALA A 116 22.46 6.94 12.90
C ALA A 116 21.49 5.84 12.47
N VAL A 117 21.96 4.63 12.75
CA VAL A 117 21.32 3.33 12.66
C VAL A 117 20.06 3.23 13.54
N ALA A 118 19.17 2.32 13.10
CA ALA A 118 18.02 1.72 13.81
C ALA A 118 16.75 2.60 13.89
N SER A 119 15.71 2.26 13.11
CA SER A 119 14.83 1.16 13.52
C SER A 119 14.29 0.37 12.31
N ILE A 120 15.01 -0.67 11.93
CA ILE A 120 14.48 -1.81 11.18
C ILE A 120 13.82 -2.72 12.21
N THR A 121 12.55 -2.51 12.52
CA THR A 121 11.71 -3.52 13.20
C THR A 121 10.24 -3.35 12.78
N SER A 122 9.99 -3.47 11.48
CA SER A 122 8.63 -3.64 10.95
C SER A 122 8.49 -4.98 10.21
N LEU A 123 9.21 -6.02 10.65
CA LEU A 123 9.14 -7.36 10.05
C LEU A 123 8.99 -8.53 11.04
N SER A 124 8.71 -8.29 12.33
CA SER A 124 8.47 -9.38 13.29
C SER A 124 7.00 -9.74 13.52
N ILE A 125 6.05 -8.98 12.98
CA ILE A 125 4.62 -9.31 13.12
C ILE A 125 4.17 -10.31 12.04
N LEU A 126 4.91 -10.45 10.93
CA LEU A 126 4.61 -11.44 9.88
C LEU A 126 5.22 -12.83 10.16
N THR A 127 6.30 -12.93 10.94
CA THR A 127 6.96 -14.21 11.20
C THR A 127 6.24 -15.09 12.22
N LEU A 128 5.32 -14.55 13.03
CA LEU A 128 4.60 -15.33 14.05
C LEU A 128 3.29 -15.97 13.54
N LEU A 129 2.77 -15.56 12.37
CA LEU A 129 1.56 -16.16 11.77
C LEU A 129 1.85 -17.22 10.68
N LEU A 130 3.09 -17.32 10.20
CA LEU A 130 3.49 -18.26 9.12
C LEU A 130 4.44 -19.38 9.59
N GLY A 131 4.72 -19.48 10.90
CA GLY A 131 5.65 -20.46 11.48
C GLY A 131 5.07 -21.83 11.86
N ILE A 132 3.78 -22.07 11.62
CA ILE A 132 3.13 -23.38 11.87
C ILE A 132 2.45 -23.96 10.60
N SER A 133 2.27 -23.15 9.55
CA SER A 133 1.51 -23.60 8.36
C SER A 133 2.36 -24.21 7.24
N LEU A 134 3.70 -24.11 7.30
CA LEU A 134 4.57 -24.60 6.22
C LEU A 134 5.13 -26.03 6.36
N PRO A 135 5.12 -26.75 7.50
CA PRO A 135 5.43 -28.17 7.48
C PRO A 135 4.32 -29.00 6.81
N SER A 136 3.05 -28.58 6.93
CA SER A 136 1.91 -29.38 6.47
C SER A 136 1.74 -29.42 4.94
N ILE A 137 2.25 -28.42 4.22
CA ILE A 137 2.08 -28.35 2.75
C ILE A 137 3.18 -29.13 2.02
N ILE A 138 4.42 -29.17 2.54
CA ILE A 138 5.51 -29.92 1.91
C ILE A 138 5.37 -31.43 2.14
N ILE A 139 4.85 -31.86 3.30
CA ILE A 139 4.61 -33.30 3.57
C ILE A 139 3.59 -33.89 2.60
N ASN A 140 2.55 -33.15 2.20
CA ASN A 140 1.49 -33.64 1.31
C ASN A 140 1.96 -33.84 -0.15
N SER A 141 3.00 -33.15 -0.61
CA SER A 141 3.53 -33.35 -1.97
C SER A 141 4.56 -34.48 -2.05
N PHE A 142 5.19 -34.84 -0.92
CA PHE A 142 6.24 -35.88 -0.90
C PHE A 142 5.74 -37.24 -0.38
N TYR A 143 4.63 -37.29 0.39
CA TYR A 143 4.01 -38.55 0.81
C TYR A 143 3.25 -39.30 -0.30
N SER A 144 3.06 -38.69 -1.48
CA SER A 144 2.39 -39.33 -2.63
C SER A 144 3.34 -39.84 -3.71
N LYS A 145 4.64 -39.93 -3.44
CA LYS A 145 5.60 -40.64 -4.29
C LYS A 145 6.39 -41.66 -3.49
N GLU A 146 5.71 -42.73 -3.09
CA GLU A 146 6.27 -44.09 -3.01
C GLU A 146 5.23 -45.04 -2.40
N LYS A 147 4.50 -45.73 -3.28
CA LYS A 147 4.00 -47.11 -3.13
C LYS A 147 3.05 -47.44 -4.29
N THR A 148 3.62 -47.92 -5.39
CA THR A 148 3.09 -49.04 -6.22
C THR A 148 3.95 -49.20 -7.49
N ASN A 149 4.92 -50.11 -7.46
CA ASN A 149 4.81 -51.41 -8.15
C ASN A 149 6.18 -52.13 -8.10
N PRO A 150 6.29 -53.29 -7.42
CA PRO A 150 7.48 -54.13 -7.52
C PRO A 150 7.62 -54.68 -8.95
N ASN A 151 8.82 -54.55 -9.49
CA ASN A 151 9.23 -55.26 -10.69
C ASN A 151 9.68 -56.68 -10.29
N PRO A 152 9.01 -57.77 -10.73
CA PRO A 152 9.62 -59.09 -10.72
C PRO A 152 10.24 -59.37 -12.10
N THR A 153 11.56 -59.48 -12.12
CA THR A 153 12.31 -60.05 -13.25
C THR A 153 12.36 -61.58 -13.12
N THR A 154 11.80 -62.27 -14.14
CA THR A 154 12.09 -63.64 -14.66
C THR A 154 11.74 -64.89 -13.83
N PRO A 155 11.65 -66.12 -14.43
CA PRO A 155 11.56 -66.54 -15.86
C PRO A 155 10.49 -67.64 -16.16
N SER A 156 9.98 -67.74 -17.40
CA SER A 156 9.72 -69.02 -18.12
C SER A 156 9.01 -68.83 -19.47
N THR A 157 9.77 -69.11 -20.55
CA THR A 157 9.50 -69.97 -21.71
C THR A 157 8.11 -70.04 -22.39
N GLU A 158 8.17 -69.84 -23.72
CA GLU A 158 7.48 -70.56 -24.81
C GLU A 158 6.35 -69.88 -25.62
N LEU A 159 6.63 -69.76 -26.94
CA LEU A 159 5.73 -69.84 -28.10
C LEU A 159 4.66 -68.72 -28.22
N ASN A 160 4.39 -68.06 -29.34
CA ASN A 160 4.39 -68.51 -30.72
C ASN A 160 3.90 -67.33 -31.61
N ASN A 161 4.60 -67.08 -32.72
CA ASN A 161 4.14 -66.50 -33.99
C ASN A 161 3.49 -65.11 -34.08
N GLN A 162 4.30 -64.18 -34.58
CA GLN A 162 3.87 -63.18 -35.57
C GLN A 162 3.49 -63.86 -36.90
N SER A 163 2.35 -63.47 -37.47
CA SER A 163 2.22 -63.29 -38.91
C SER A 163 1.18 -62.18 -39.21
N PRO A 164 1.38 -61.43 -40.30
CA PRO A 164 0.96 -60.04 -40.40
C PRO A 164 -0.34 -59.89 -41.19
N PHE A 165 -1.22 -58.97 -40.78
CA PHE A 165 -2.27 -58.48 -41.67
C PHE A 165 -2.16 -56.96 -41.78
N LYS A 166 -1.43 -56.53 -42.80
CA LYS A 166 -1.52 -55.18 -43.38
C LYS A 166 -2.77 -55.14 -44.26
N LEU A 167 -3.53 -54.06 -44.16
CA LEU A 167 -4.59 -53.73 -45.11
C LEU A 167 -4.52 -52.24 -45.43
N ASP A 168 -3.60 -51.85 -46.30
CA ASP A 168 -3.62 -50.57 -47.00
C ASP A 168 -4.31 -50.75 -48.36
N SER A 169 -5.57 -50.35 -48.39
CA SER A 169 -6.37 -50.21 -49.59
C SER A 169 -5.90 -48.98 -50.38
N SER A 170 -5.08 -49.17 -51.41
CA SER A 170 -5.04 -48.24 -52.54
C SER A 170 -4.65 -48.97 -53.83
N LEU A 171 -5.65 -49.55 -54.49
CA LEU A 171 -5.61 -49.84 -55.92
C LEU A 171 -6.46 -48.77 -56.61
N ASN A 172 -5.84 -47.96 -57.45
CA ASN A 172 -6.26 -47.88 -58.85
C ASN A 172 -5.18 -47.27 -59.76
N PRO A 173 -5.17 -47.68 -61.04
CA PRO A 173 -3.99 -47.74 -61.89
C PRO A 173 -4.04 -46.73 -63.05
N GLU A 174 -3.18 -46.95 -64.04
CA GLU A 174 -2.94 -46.20 -65.30
C GLU A 174 -1.83 -45.15 -65.17
N LEU A 175 -0.83 -45.13 -66.05
CA LEU A 175 -0.87 -45.40 -67.49
C LEU A 175 0.25 -46.37 -67.95
N THR A 176 -0.09 -47.24 -68.91
CA THR A 176 0.85 -47.98 -69.75
C THR A 176 0.83 -47.46 -71.19
N ASN A 177 1.99 -47.00 -71.65
CA ASN A 177 2.64 -47.17 -72.96
C ASN A 177 3.42 -45.93 -73.38
#